data_AF-A0A5C6UP98-F1
#
_entry.id   AF-A0A5C6UP98-F1
#
_cell.length_a   1.000
_cell.length_b   1.000
_cell.length_c   1.000
_cell.angle_alpha   90.00
_cell.angle_beta   90.00
_cell.angle_gamma   90.00
#
_symmetry.space_group_name_H-M   'P 1'
#
loop_
_entity.id
_entity.type
_entity.pdbx_description
1 polymer ?
#
loop_
_entity_poly.entity_id
_entity_poly.type
_entity_poly.pdbx_seq_one_letter_code
_entity_poly.pdbx_strand_id
1 'polypeptide(L)'
;MTIDTKGDIAALLDRKVAPDANGNVTIPLAEYQALLDAAEDAADLAAAYAGRASIDADGGIPAEVDAAIRGGRHPIAAWRRYRKMTQADLAGATDLTQAGIARIEALDPGRGRAETLDAIAKALDAPRWTLEPAPTDDPAEITKRKIARAFDQANAVEGRFLRAGNAKSRAARHPRTGEFIDPSAAARIKKSPRGKED
;
A
#
# COMPACT_ATOMS: atom_id res chain seq x y z
N MET A 1 27.42 5.34 22.79
CA MET A 1 28.72 6.03 22.65
C MET A 1 28.42 7.51 22.88
N THR A 2 28.61 7.96 24.10
CA THR A 2 28.24 9.31 24.55
C THR A 2 29.36 10.25 24.11
N ILE A 3 29.10 11.09 23.12
CA ILE A 3 30.06 12.08 22.64
C ILE A 3 30.12 13.17 23.72
N ASP A 4 31.24 13.26 24.43
CA ASP A 4 31.53 14.40 25.31
C ASP A 4 31.86 15.58 24.40
N THR A 5 30.82 16.33 24.05
CA THR A 5 30.92 17.49 23.16
C THR A 5 31.93 18.52 23.63
N LYS A 6 32.31 18.56 24.91
CA LYS A 6 33.29 19.53 25.41
C LYS A 6 34.73 19.09 25.16
N GLY A 7 34.99 17.78 25.25
CA GLY A 7 36.30 17.19 24.99
C GLY A 7 36.63 17.09 23.50
N ASP A 8 35.63 16.75 22.68
CA ASP A 8 35.84 16.52 21.24
C ASP A 8 35.98 17.83 20.43
N ILE A 9 35.35 18.93 20.88
CA ILE A 9 35.55 20.26 20.28
C ILE A 9 36.99 20.75 20.50
N ALA A 10 37.61 20.46 21.66
CA ALA A 10 38.98 20.86 21.94
C ALA A 10 40.01 20.13 21.05
N ALA A 11 39.72 18.89 20.66
CA ALA A 11 40.59 18.10 19.79
C ALA A 11 40.48 18.48 18.30
N LEU A 12 39.34 19.05 17.88
CA LEU A 12 39.12 19.48 16.48
C LEU A 12 39.69 20.89 16.17
N LEU A 13 40.03 21.66 17.21
CA LEU A 13 40.54 23.04 17.12
C LEU A 13 42.10 23.13 17.06
N ASP A 14 42.80 22.04 16.77
CA ASP A 14 44.28 21.97 16.76
C ASP A 14 44.96 22.68 15.57
N ARG A 15 44.37 23.74 15.00
CA ARG A 15 45.13 24.61 14.09
C ARG A 15 44.62 26.05 14.06
N LYS A 16 45.05 26.82 15.07
CA LYS A 16 45.03 28.30 15.16
C LYS A 16 43.76 28.98 15.66
N VAL A 17 43.14 28.45 16.71
CA VAL A 17 42.07 29.19 17.40
C VAL A 17 42.31 29.15 18.90
N ALA A 18 43.18 30.04 19.39
CA ALA A 18 43.41 30.23 20.81
C ALA A 18 42.50 31.36 21.34
N PRO A 19 41.83 31.19 22.49
CA PRO A 19 41.10 32.28 23.12
C PRO A 19 42.05 33.40 23.52
N ASP A 20 41.64 34.66 23.34
CA ASP A 20 42.37 35.83 23.80
C ASP A 20 42.28 35.97 25.34
N ALA A 21 42.93 36.99 25.90
CA ALA A 21 42.94 37.24 27.34
C ALA A 21 41.54 37.49 27.95
N ASN A 22 40.53 37.74 27.10
CA ASN A 22 39.14 37.95 27.49
C ASN A 22 38.26 36.71 27.22
N GLY A 23 38.84 35.62 26.73
CA GLY A 23 38.12 34.41 26.34
C GLY A 23 37.47 34.47 24.96
N ASN A 24 37.75 35.50 24.15
CA ASN A 24 37.22 35.61 22.80
C ASN A 24 38.03 34.79 21.82
N VAL A 25 37.34 34.18 20.87
CA VAL A 25 37.92 33.29 19.88
C VAL A 25 37.75 33.92 18.50
N THR A 26 38.87 34.17 17.81
CA THR A 26 38.88 34.71 16.44
C THR A 26 39.14 33.58 15.46
N ILE A 27 38.21 33.37 14.53
CA ILE A 27 38.30 32.37 13.47
C ILE A 27 38.40 33.04 12.10
N PRO A 28 39.12 32.45 11.13
CA PRO A 28 39.10 32.91 9.74
C PRO A 28 37.69 32.90 9.17
N LEU A 29 37.37 33.88 8.32
CA LEU A 29 36.04 34.00 7.71
C LEU A 29 35.61 32.73 6.96
N ALA A 30 36.53 32.09 6.22
CA ALA A 30 36.23 30.86 5.49
C ALA A 30 35.86 29.69 6.43
N GLU A 31 36.46 29.64 7.62
CA GLU A 31 36.16 28.61 8.63
C GLU A 31 34.83 28.90 9.33
N TYR A 32 34.54 30.18 9.60
CA TYR A 32 33.22 30.60 10.06
C TYR A 32 32.11 30.24 9.05
N GLN A 33 32.37 30.48 7.76
CA GLN A 33 31.43 30.15 6.69
C GLN A 33 31.17 28.63 6.64
N ALA A 34 32.22 27.82 6.70
CA ALA A 34 32.09 26.36 6.71
C ALA A 34 31.32 25.84 7.95
N LEU A 35 31.46 26.50 9.11
CA LEU A 35 30.68 26.18 10.30
C LEU A 35 29.19 26.56 10.14
N LEU A 36 28.89 27.67 9.46
CA LEU A 36 27.52 28.05 9.15
C LEU A 36 26.88 27.03 8.20
N ASP A 37 27.56 26.70 7.10
CA ASP A 37 27.05 25.73 6.11
C ASP A 37 26.80 24.36 6.77
N ALA A 38 27.73 23.88 7.60
CA ALA A 38 27.56 22.62 8.34
C ALA A 38 26.41 22.68 9.38
N ALA A 39 26.17 23.84 9.98
CA ALA A 39 25.06 24.03 10.90
C ALA A 39 23.70 24.06 10.18
N GLU A 40 23.63 24.64 8.98
CA GLU A 40 22.45 24.61 8.12
C GLU A 40 22.14 23.18 7.66
N ASP A 41 23.14 22.44 7.16
CA ASP A 41 22.98 21.03 6.77
C ASP A 41 22.50 20.15 7.95
N ALA A 42 23.05 20.39 9.14
CA ALA A 42 22.65 19.67 10.35
C ALA A 42 21.21 20.01 10.78
N ALA A 43 20.79 21.28 10.62
CA ALA A 43 19.44 21.72 10.92
C ALA A 43 18.42 21.10 9.95
N ASP A 44 18.74 21.05 8.66
CA ASP A 44 17.91 20.39 7.63
C ASP A 44 17.76 18.90 7.92
N LEU A 45 18.85 18.23 8.27
CA LEU A 45 18.83 16.81 8.64
C LEU A 45 18.00 16.58 9.91
N ALA A 46 18.16 17.43 10.93
CA ALA A 46 17.37 17.36 12.15
C ALA A 46 15.87 17.59 11.89
N ALA A 47 15.53 18.54 11.01
CA ALA A 47 14.15 18.78 10.59
C ALA A 47 13.58 17.58 9.84
N ALA A 48 14.36 16.94 8.96
CA ALA A 48 13.96 15.71 8.28
C ALA A 48 13.71 14.55 9.25
N TYR A 49 14.57 14.37 10.25
CA TYR A 49 14.37 13.36 11.30
C TYR A 49 13.18 13.67 12.21
N ALA A 50 12.96 14.94 12.58
CA ALA A 50 11.79 15.36 13.35
C ALA A 50 10.48 15.11 12.57
N GLY A 51 10.46 15.41 11.27
CA GLY A 51 9.35 15.06 10.39
C GLY A 51 9.14 13.55 10.26
N ARG A 52 10.21 12.75 10.24
CA ARG A 52 10.11 11.27 10.28
C ARG A 52 9.45 10.78 11.57
N ALA A 53 9.83 11.34 12.72
CA ALA A 53 9.25 10.99 14.01
C ALA A 53 7.78 11.43 14.14
N SER A 54 7.37 12.54 13.51
CA SER A 54 5.97 12.96 13.48
C SER A 54 5.12 12.05 12.60
N ILE A 55 5.67 11.55 11.48
CA ILE A 55 5.01 10.55 10.62
C ILE A 55 4.76 9.24 11.38
N ASP A 56 5.69 8.81 12.24
CA ASP A 56 5.49 7.60 13.05
C ASP A 56 4.43 7.80 14.16
N ALA A 57 4.22 9.04 14.63
CA ALA A 57 3.22 9.39 15.66
C ALA A 57 1.82 9.69 15.09
N ASP A 58 1.72 10.34 13.93
CA ASP A 58 0.46 10.67 13.23
C ASP A 58 -0.02 9.55 12.28
N GLY A 59 0.75 8.47 12.21
CA GLY A 59 0.52 7.30 11.37
C GLY A 59 0.84 7.58 9.90
N GLY A 60 2.06 7.27 9.50
CA GLY A 60 2.47 7.33 8.11
C GLY A 60 1.68 6.37 7.25
N ILE A 61 1.48 6.74 5.98
CA ILE A 61 0.93 5.83 4.98
C ILE A 61 2.06 4.86 4.58
N PRO A 62 1.90 3.53 4.77
CA PRO A 62 2.87 2.56 4.27
C PRO A 62 3.06 2.71 2.76
N ALA A 63 4.30 2.57 2.28
CA ALA A 63 4.62 2.80 0.86
C ALA A 63 3.76 1.96 -0.10
N GLU A 64 3.38 0.75 0.30
CA GLU A 64 2.50 -0.15 -0.46
C GLU A 64 1.07 0.39 -0.59
N VAL A 65 0.56 1.01 0.48
CA VAL A 65 -0.77 1.64 0.51
C VAL A 65 -0.76 2.87 -0.39
N ASP A 66 0.24 3.73 -0.23
CA ASP A 66 0.42 4.94 -1.03
C ASP A 66 0.58 4.61 -2.53
N ALA A 67 1.42 3.63 -2.88
CA ALA A 67 1.56 3.16 -4.25
C ALA A 67 0.25 2.62 -4.83
N ALA A 68 -0.52 1.86 -4.05
CA ALA A 68 -1.83 1.37 -4.48
C ALA A 68 -2.82 2.51 -4.71
N ILE A 69 -2.86 3.51 -3.84
CA ILE A 69 -3.73 4.70 -3.98
C ILE A 69 -3.35 5.50 -5.22
N ARG A 70 -2.06 5.74 -5.45
CA ARG A 70 -1.57 6.39 -6.69
C ARG A 70 -1.88 5.57 -7.94
N GLY A 71 -1.90 4.25 -7.82
CA GLY A 71 -2.37 3.33 -8.85
C GLY A 71 -3.90 3.34 -9.07
N GLY A 72 -4.63 4.21 -8.38
CA GLY A 72 -6.09 4.35 -8.52
C GLY A 72 -6.90 3.43 -7.61
N ARG A 73 -6.27 2.63 -6.72
CA ARG A 73 -7.02 1.85 -5.75
C ARG A 73 -7.71 2.78 -4.75
N HIS A 74 -8.96 2.47 -4.40
CA HIS A 74 -9.67 3.21 -3.36
C HIS A 74 -8.92 3.14 -2.02
N PRO A 75 -8.75 4.23 -1.25
CA PRO A 75 -7.96 4.24 -0.02
C PRO A 75 -8.37 3.18 1.00
N ILE A 76 -9.68 3.04 1.27
CA ILE A 76 -10.21 1.99 2.15
C ILE A 76 -9.82 0.59 1.65
N ALA A 77 -9.87 0.36 0.33
CA ALA A 77 -9.51 -0.94 -0.24
C ALA A 77 -8.00 -1.20 -0.19
N ALA A 78 -7.18 -0.15 -0.34
CA ALA A 78 -5.72 -0.24 -0.23
C ALA A 78 -5.31 -0.64 1.20
N TRP A 79 -5.79 0.09 2.20
CA TRP A 79 -5.56 -0.22 3.62
C TRP A 79 -6.09 -1.60 4.00
N ARG A 80 -7.32 -1.94 3.62
CA ARG A 80 -7.91 -3.25 3.91
C ARG A 80 -7.06 -4.40 3.37
N ARG A 81 -6.55 -4.29 2.13
CA ARG A 81 -5.68 -5.30 1.53
C ARG A 81 -4.30 -5.37 2.20
N TYR A 82 -3.73 -4.22 2.57
CA TYR A 82 -2.49 -4.16 3.34
C TYR A 82 -2.64 -4.88 4.70
N ARG A 83 -3.78 -4.71 5.37
CA ARG A 83 -4.15 -5.44 6.60
C ARG A 83 -4.65 -6.87 6.36
N LYS A 84 -4.64 -7.36 5.11
CA LYS A 84 -5.09 -8.70 4.69
C LYS A 84 -6.56 -9.01 5.04
N MET A 85 -7.39 -7.98 5.14
CA MET A 85 -8.81 -8.11 5.42
C MET A 85 -9.62 -8.27 4.13
N THR A 86 -10.69 -9.05 4.16
CA THR A 86 -11.73 -9.07 3.14
C THR A 86 -12.80 -7.99 3.41
N GLN A 87 -13.67 -7.70 2.44
CA GLN A 87 -14.79 -6.78 2.66
C GLN A 87 -15.73 -7.28 3.78
N ALA A 88 -15.84 -8.59 3.96
CA ALA A 88 -16.64 -9.19 5.02
C ALA A 88 -15.97 -9.02 6.39
N ASP A 89 -14.64 -9.15 6.46
CA ASP A 89 -13.90 -8.93 7.71
C ASP A 89 -14.00 -7.48 8.17
N LEU A 90 -13.86 -6.52 7.24
CA LEU A 90 -14.03 -5.11 7.58
C LEU A 90 -15.47 -4.80 8.00
N ALA A 91 -16.45 -5.34 7.30
CA ALA A 91 -17.86 -5.19 7.66
C ALA A 91 -18.15 -5.67 9.09
N GLY A 92 -17.63 -6.84 9.47
CA GLY A 92 -17.73 -7.38 10.82
C GLY A 92 -17.05 -6.52 11.89
N ALA A 93 -16.00 -5.77 11.52
CA ALA A 93 -15.29 -4.87 12.43
C ALA A 93 -15.96 -3.49 12.61
N THR A 94 -16.87 -3.09 11.71
CA THR A 94 -17.46 -1.73 11.67
C THR A 94 -18.97 -1.70 11.86
N ASP A 95 -19.62 -2.83 12.16
CA ASP A 95 -21.09 -2.98 12.17
C ASP A 95 -21.75 -2.52 10.86
N LEU A 96 -21.06 -2.77 9.74
CA LEU A 96 -21.57 -2.49 8.40
C LEU A 96 -21.87 -3.81 7.69
N THR A 97 -22.61 -3.74 6.59
CA THR A 97 -22.78 -4.90 5.71
C THR A 97 -21.61 -5.00 4.73
N GLN A 98 -21.24 -6.21 4.30
CA GLN A 98 -20.24 -6.42 3.24
C GLN A 98 -20.62 -5.64 1.96
N ALA A 99 -21.90 -5.64 1.58
CA ALA A 99 -22.40 -4.87 0.44
C ALA A 99 -22.26 -3.36 0.66
N GLY A 100 -22.41 -2.88 1.90
CA GLY A 100 -22.13 -1.50 2.30
C GLY A 100 -20.67 -1.12 2.08
N ILE A 101 -19.73 -1.95 2.58
CA ILE A 101 -18.29 -1.75 2.35
C ILE A 101 -17.98 -1.74 0.85
N ALA A 102 -18.51 -2.69 0.07
CA ALA A 102 -18.30 -2.74 -1.37
C ALA A 102 -18.82 -1.48 -2.10
N ARG A 103 -19.97 -0.95 -1.67
CA ARG A 103 -20.53 0.30 -2.20
C ARG A 103 -19.64 1.49 -1.86
N ILE A 104 -19.15 1.59 -0.63
CA ILE A 104 -18.22 2.66 -0.22
C ILE A 104 -16.94 2.58 -1.06
N GLU A 105 -16.37 1.38 -1.23
CA GLU A 105 -15.21 1.14 -2.10
C GLU A 105 -15.48 1.40 -3.59
N ALA A 106 -16.72 1.66 -4.01
CA ALA A 106 -17.10 2.04 -5.36
C ALA A 106 -17.37 3.55 -5.54
N LEU A 107 -17.66 4.29 -4.45
CA LEU A 107 -17.90 5.73 -4.45
C LEU A 107 -16.60 6.54 -4.35
N ASP A 108 -16.62 7.85 -4.68
CA ASP A 108 -15.45 8.72 -4.50
C ASP A 108 -14.92 8.68 -3.05
N PRO A 109 -13.59 8.69 -2.84
CA PRO A 109 -13.00 8.69 -1.49
C PRO A 109 -13.52 9.83 -0.62
N GLY A 110 -13.62 9.60 0.69
CA GLY A 110 -14.19 10.57 1.63
C GLY A 110 -15.71 10.76 1.55
N ARG A 111 -16.43 10.08 0.64
CA ARG A 111 -17.90 10.11 0.62
C ARG A 111 -18.49 9.16 1.67
N GLY A 112 -19.23 9.73 2.61
CA GLY A 112 -19.97 8.98 3.63
C GLY A 112 -20.35 9.87 4.79
N ARG A 113 -21.03 9.29 5.79
CA ARG A 113 -21.17 9.94 7.09
C ARG A 113 -19.82 9.93 7.81
N ALA A 114 -19.51 11.01 8.54
CA ALA A 114 -18.25 11.14 9.27
C ALA A 114 -18.04 9.97 10.23
N GLU A 115 -19.10 9.59 10.97
CA GLU A 115 -19.04 8.49 11.93
C GLU A 115 -18.71 7.15 11.27
N THR A 116 -19.20 6.93 10.04
CA THR A 116 -18.90 5.72 9.26
C THR A 116 -17.42 5.67 8.85
N LEU A 117 -16.87 6.80 8.40
CA LEU A 117 -15.46 6.87 8.00
C LEU A 117 -14.53 6.76 9.21
N ASP A 118 -14.90 7.31 10.36
CA ASP A 118 -14.16 7.18 11.61
C ASP A 118 -14.16 5.72 12.10
N ALA A 119 -15.30 5.04 12.04
CA ALA A 119 -15.40 3.62 12.37
C ALA A 119 -14.51 2.76 11.45
N ILE A 120 -14.51 3.05 10.14
CA ILE A 120 -13.66 2.35 9.17
C ILE A 120 -12.16 2.64 9.42
N ALA A 121 -11.79 3.89 9.66
CA ALA A 121 -10.41 4.28 9.97
C ALA A 121 -9.89 3.54 11.21
N LYS A 122 -10.69 3.51 12.28
CA LYS A 122 -10.38 2.77 13.50
C LYS A 122 -10.24 1.27 13.26
N ALA A 123 -11.16 0.66 12.50
CA ALA A 123 -11.10 -0.78 12.20
C ALA A 123 -9.89 -1.17 11.35
N LEU A 124 -9.41 -0.27 10.51
CA LEU A 124 -8.23 -0.49 9.65
C LEU A 124 -6.89 -0.16 10.34
N ASP A 125 -6.95 0.42 11.54
CA ASP A 125 -5.80 1.03 12.20
C ASP A 125 -5.06 1.98 11.24
N ALA A 126 -5.85 2.89 10.66
CA ALA A 126 -5.42 3.85 9.67
C ALA A 126 -5.82 5.26 10.12
N PRO A 127 -4.97 6.28 9.94
CA PRO A 127 -5.35 7.64 10.25
C PRO A 127 -6.49 8.10 9.35
N ARG A 128 -7.42 8.84 9.94
CA ARG A 128 -8.66 9.28 9.28
C ARG A 128 -8.42 10.07 7.99
N TRP A 129 -7.38 10.90 7.97
CA TRP A 129 -6.99 11.74 6.84
C TRP A 129 -6.52 10.92 5.62
N THR A 130 -6.06 9.68 5.82
CA THR A 130 -5.57 8.81 4.74
C THR A 130 -6.69 8.15 3.93
N LEU A 131 -7.93 8.21 4.43
CA LEU A 131 -9.10 7.67 3.73
C LEU A 131 -9.77 8.70 2.81
N GLU A 132 -9.32 9.95 2.91
CA GLU A 132 -9.82 11.09 2.15
C GLU A 132 -8.87 11.44 0.99
N PRO A 133 -9.39 12.09 -0.06
CA PRO A 133 -8.50 12.67 -1.07
C PRO A 133 -7.62 13.73 -0.42
N ALA A 134 -6.36 13.85 -0.86
CA ALA A 134 -5.48 14.86 -0.30
C ALA A 134 -6.02 16.25 -0.65
N PRO A 135 -6.05 17.21 0.30
CA PRO A 135 -6.60 18.56 0.05
C PRO A 135 -5.91 19.33 -1.08
N THR A 136 -4.67 18.93 -1.42
CA THR A 136 -3.80 19.58 -2.41
C THR A 136 -3.76 18.87 -3.75
N ASP A 137 -4.60 17.87 -3.98
CA ASP A 137 -4.62 17.18 -5.27
C ASP A 137 -5.08 18.15 -6.38
N ASP A 138 -4.21 18.39 -7.36
CA ASP A 138 -4.57 19.07 -8.61
C ASP A 138 -5.78 18.34 -9.25
N PRO A 139 -6.83 19.06 -9.69
CA PRO A 139 -7.95 18.48 -10.44
C PRO A 139 -7.54 17.47 -11.53
N ALA A 140 -6.41 17.68 -12.20
CA ALA A 140 -5.88 16.76 -13.19
C ALA A 140 -5.47 15.40 -12.59
N GLU A 141 -4.81 15.40 -11.43
CA GLU A 141 -4.38 14.18 -10.73
C GLU A 141 -5.56 13.43 -10.11
N ILE A 142 -6.58 14.15 -9.62
CA ILE A 142 -7.86 13.53 -9.21
C ILE A 142 -8.49 12.79 -10.39
N THR A 143 -8.53 13.43 -11.56
CA THR A 143 -9.10 12.85 -12.78
C THR A 143 -8.33 11.61 -13.23
N LYS A 144 -6.99 11.68 -13.23
CA LYS A 144 -6.11 10.56 -13.56
C LYS A 144 -6.32 9.36 -12.62
N ARG A 145 -6.45 9.59 -11.32
CA ARG A 145 -6.79 8.54 -10.34
C ARG A 145 -8.19 7.97 -10.58
N LYS A 146 -9.19 8.80 -10.92
CA LYS A 146 -10.53 8.32 -11.28
C LYS A 146 -10.49 7.37 -12.49
N ILE A 147 -9.72 7.71 -13.52
CA ILE A 147 -9.52 6.86 -14.69
C ILE A 147 -8.82 5.54 -14.31
N ALA A 148 -7.72 5.62 -13.55
CA ALA A 148 -6.98 4.44 -13.10
C ALA A 148 -7.84 3.50 -12.24
N ARG A 149 -8.70 4.07 -11.37
CA ARG A 149 -9.64 3.32 -10.55
C ARG A 149 -10.69 2.58 -11.37
N ALA A 150 -11.30 3.26 -12.34
CA ALA A 150 -12.28 2.64 -13.22
C ALA A 150 -11.67 1.42 -13.95
N PHE A 151 -10.39 1.54 -14.35
CA PHE A 151 -9.63 0.44 -14.94
C PHE A 151 -9.35 -0.71 -13.94
N ASP A 152 -8.92 -0.43 -12.70
CA ASP A 152 -8.72 -1.47 -11.66
C ASP A 152 -10.01 -2.21 -11.32
N GLN A 153 -11.15 -1.51 -11.23
CA GLN A 153 -12.45 -2.11 -10.98
C GLN A 153 -12.87 -3.06 -12.11
N ALA A 154 -12.65 -2.68 -13.38
CA ALA A 154 -12.93 -3.54 -14.53
C ALA A 154 -12.06 -4.81 -14.52
N ASN A 155 -10.76 -4.68 -14.24
CA ASN A 155 -9.84 -5.82 -14.19
C ASN A 155 -10.12 -6.76 -13.01
N ALA A 156 -10.57 -6.25 -11.86
CA ALA A 156 -10.96 -7.07 -10.72
C ALA A 156 -12.18 -7.95 -11.04
N VAL A 157 -13.08 -7.48 -11.90
CA VAL A 157 -14.22 -8.24 -12.40
C VAL A 157 -13.78 -9.30 -13.41
N GLU A 158 -12.89 -8.95 -14.36
CA GLU A 158 -12.32 -9.93 -15.29
C GLU A 158 -11.54 -11.05 -14.59
N GLY A 159 -10.73 -10.72 -13.57
CA GLY A 159 -10.04 -11.70 -12.74
C GLY A 159 -10.99 -12.63 -11.98
N ARG A 160 -12.20 -12.16 -11.62
CA ARG A 160 -13.26 -12.99 -11.03
C ARG A 160 -13.85 -13.97 -12.05
N PHE A 161 -14.06 -13.52 -13.29
CA PHE A 161 -14.52 -14.38 -14.39
C PHE A 161 -13.47 -15.44 -14.78
N LEU A 162 -12.19 -15.08 -14.81
CA LEU A 162 -11.11 -16.02 -15.15
C LEU A 162 -10.80 -17.02 -14.02
N ARG A 163 -11.03 -16.67 -12.74
CA ARG A 163 -10.84 -17.59 -11.60
C ARG A 163 -11.96 -18.63 -11.45
N ALA A 164 -13.16 -18.35 -11.95
CA ALA A 164 -14.28 -19.30 -11.93
C ALA A 164 -14.12 -20.46 -12.94
N GLY A 165 -13.12 -20.40 -13.83
CA GLY A 165 -12.93 -21.36 -14.92
C GLY A 165 -12.02 -22.56 -14.64
N ASN A 166 -11.40 -22.68 -13.46
CA ASN A 166 -10.50 -23.80 -13.18
C ASN A 166 -10.91 -24.61 -11.95
N ALA A 167 -11.98 -25.39 -12.11
CA ALA A 167 -12.20 -26.61 -11.35
C ALA A 167 -12.50 -27.72 -12.36
N LYS A 168 -11.58 -28.68 -12.45
CA LYS A 168 -11.63 -29.88 -13.29
C LYS A 168 -12.98 -30.59 -13.16
N SER A 169 -13.84 -30.49 -14.19
CA SER A 169 -14.78 -31.54 -14.65
C SER A 169 -15.89 -30.95 -15.53
N ARG A 170 -15.62 -30.76 -16.83
CA ARG A 170 -16.68 -30.71 -17.85
C ARG A 170 -16.76 -32.10 -18.48
N ALA A 171 -17.40 -33.03 -17.79
CA ALA A 171 -17.91 -34.23 -18.46
C ALA A 171 -19.09 -33.80 -19.33
N ALA A 172 -19.08 -34.21 -20.59
CA ALA A 172 -20.23 -34.05 -21.46
C ALA A 172 -21.39 -34.88 -20.89
N ARG A 173 -22.57 -34.26 -20.76
CA ARG A 173 -23.81 -34.97 -20.39
C ARG A 173 -24.48 -35.50 -21.66
N HIS A 174 -25.01 -36.71 -21.60
CA HIS A 174 -25.77 -37.25 -22.72
C HIS A 174 -27.08 -36.45 -22.90
N PRO A 175 -27.37 -35.88 -24.09
CA PRO A 175 -28.50 -34.96 -24.28
C PRO A 175 -29.91 -35.54 -24.07
N ARG A 176 -30.07 -36.87 -23.95
CA ARG A 176 -31.39 -37.50 -23.75
C ARG A 176 -31.63 -38.09 -22.35
N THR A 177 -30.58 -38.50 -21.63
CA THR A 177 -30.71 -39.20 -20.34
C THR A 177 -30.15 -38.41 -19.17
N GLY A 178 -29.38 -37.33 -19.42
CA GLY A 178 -28.82 -36.48 -18.37
C GLY A 178 -27.67 -37.09 -17.58
N GLU A 179 -27.29 -38.33 -17.88
CA GLU A 179 -26.21 -39.06 -17.20
C GLU A 179 -24.82 -38.57 -17.64
N PHE A 180 -23.87 -38.65 -16.72
CA PHE A 180 -22.48 -38.25 -16.92
C PHE A 180 -21.75 -39.27 -17.81
N ILE A 181 -21.12 -38.82 -18.90
CA ILE A 181 -20.29 -39.68 -19.74
C ILE A 181 -18.91 -39.79 -19.09
N ASP A 182 -18.57 -41.00 -18.62
CA ASP A 182 -17.25 -41.29 -18.06
C ASP A 182 -16.19 -41.36 -19.18
N PRO A 183 -15.18 -40.47 -19.20
CA PRO A 183 -14.19 -40.44 -20.29
C PRO A 183 -13.25 -41.65 -20.30
N SER A 184 -13.28 -42.52 -19.28
CA SER A 184 -12.41 -43.69 -19.19
C SER A 184 -12.93 -44.95 -19.93
N ALA A 185 -14.13 -44.93 -20.51
CA ALA A 185 -14.74 -46.11 -21.14
C ALA A 185 -14.37 -46.34 -22.62
N ALA A 186 -13.67 -45.40 -23.28
CA ALA A 186 -13.37 -45.49 -24.71
C ALA A 186 -12.16 -46.38 -25.09
N ALA A 187 -11.45 -46.95 -24.11
CA ALA A 187 -10.24 -47.76 -24.35
C ALA A 187 -10.42 -49.23 -23.96
N ARG A 188 -11.48 -49.91 -24.44
CA ARG A 188 -11.55 -51.39 -24.36
C ARG A 188 -12.50 -52.03 -25.36
N ILE A 189 -12.41 -51.68 -26.64
CA ILE A 189 -12.93 -52.56 -27.70
C ILE A 189 -11.85 -53.59 -28.01
N LYS A 190 -12.18 -54.83 -27.67
CA LYS A 190 -11.34 -56.01 -27.79
C LYS A 190 -10.89 -56.24 -29.23
N LYS A 191 -9.60 -56.58 -29.35
CA LYS A 191 -8.93 -57.33 -30.41
C LYS A 191 -9.89 -58.32 -31.09
N SER A 192 -10.18 -58.09 -32.37
CA SER A 192 -10.92 -59.02 -33.21
C SER A 192 -10.02 -60.23 -33.56
N PRO A 193 -10.48 -61.49 -33.44
CA PRO A 193 -9.72 -62.63 -33.91
C PRO A 193 -9.91 -62.78 -35.43
N ARG A 194 -8.79 -62.77 -36.14
CA ARG A 194 -8.68 -62.99 -37.58
C ARG A 194 -8.80 -64.48 -37.89
N GLY A 195 -9.82 -64.84 -38.67
CA GLY A 195 -9.79 -65.88 -39.71
C GLY A 195 -9.86 -67.36 -39.32
N LYS A 196 -10.94 -68.04 -39.73
CA LYS A 196 -10.99 -69.48 -40.04
C LYS A 196 -12.17 -69.75 -41.00
N GLU A 197 -11.81 -70.26 -42.19
CA GLU A 197 -12.61 -71.06 -43.17
C GLU A 197 -13.70 -70.29 -43.95
N ASP A 198 -13.80 -70.37 -45.29
CA ASP A 198 -13.45 -71.42 -46.27
C ASP A 198 -12.61 -70.92 -47.47
#